data_AF-A0A0M3JZI6-F1
#
_entry.id   AF-A0A0M3JZI6-F1
#
_cell.length_a   1.000
_cell.length_b   1.000
_cell.length_c   1.000
_cell.angle_alpha   90.00
_cell.angle_beta   90.00
_cell.angle_gamma   90.00
#
_symmetry.space_group_name_H-M   'P 1'
#
loop_
_entity.id
_entity.type
_entity.pdbx_description
1 polymer ?
#
loop_
_entity_poly.entity_id
_entity_poly.type
_entity_poly.pdbx_seq_one_letter_code
_entity_poly.pdbx_strand_id
1 'polypeptide(L)'
;MRRNCRQYSRFTTQLYVGADVCILCYDMSNEESFENIEKKWLNELKNYCPERPYLLVATKYDLCDELDDEQKVVMESEGVELAQKISAWTHISCSSVTMVRDRYTSTAII
;
A
#
# COMPACT_ATOMS: atom_id res chain seq x y z
N MET A 1 -22.45 13.07 5.76
CA MET A 1 -22.82 11.64 5.76
C MET A 1 -21.60 10.80 6.16
N ARG A 2 -21.27 10.76 7.47
CA ARG A 2 -20.12 10.02 8.01
C ARG A 2 -20.57 8.61 8.40
N ARG A 3 -20.55 7.66 7.45
CA ARG A 3 -20.89 6.26 7.74
C ARG A 3 -19.67 5.52 8.29
N ASN A 4 -19.70 5.26 9.60
CA ASN A 4 -19.22 4.04 10.24
C ASN A 4 -17.75 3.59 10.05
N CYS A 5 -16.78 4.38 10.50
CA CYS A 5 -15.37 3.92 10.61
C CYS A 5 -15.10 2.92 11.76
N ARG A 6 -16.06 2.68 12.67
CA ARG A 6 -15.87 1.82 13.86
C ARG A 6 -16.19 0.33 13.66
N GLN A 7 -16.78 -0.06 12.54
CA GLN A 7 -17.18 -1.46 12.26
C GLN A 7 -16.19 -2.21 11.36
N TYR A 8 -15.19 -1.53 10.79
CA TYR A 8 -14.32 -2.13 9.78
C TYR A 8 -13.45 -3.28 10.34
N SER A 9 -12.97 -3.17 11.59
CA SER A 9 -12.03 -4.15 12.18
C SER A 9 -12.65 -5.51 12.53
N ARG A 10 -13.97 -5.61 12.75
CA ARG A 10 -14.62 -6.89 13.11
C ARG A 10 -14.96 -7.75 11.89
N PHE A 11 -15.14 -7.15 10.72
CA PHE A 11 -15.36 -7.88 9.48
C PHE A 11 -14.04 -8.18 8.73
N THR A 12 -12.98 -7.38 8.93
CA THR A 12 -11.66 -7.64 8.31
C THR A 12 -11.04 -8.95 8.75
N THR A 13 -11.19 -9.35 10.02
CA THR A 13 -10.68 -10.64 10.51
C THR A 13 -11.22 -11.84 9.73
N GLN A 14 -12.49 -11.79 9.29
CA GLN A 14 -13.08 -12.86 8.49
C GLN A 14 -12.62 -12.84 7.02
N LEU A 15 -12.18 -11.69 6.51
CA LEU A 15 -11.69 -11.54 5.14
C LEU A 15 -10.25 -12.06 4.96
N TYR A 16 -9.45 -12.05 6.02
CA TYR A 16 -8.09 -12.62 5.98
C TYR A 16 -8.11 -14.16 5.93
N VAL A 17 -9.17 -14.80 6.45
CA VAL A 17 -9.31 -16.26 6.45
C VAL A 17 -9.52 -16.75 5.02
N GLY A 18 -8.48 -17.36 4.45
CA GLY A 18 -8.50 -17.90 3.09
C GLY A 18 -7.97 -16.93 2.02
N ALA A 19 -7.41 -15.78 2.40
CA ALA A 19 -6.74 -14.91 1.44
C ALA A 19 -5.40 -15.53 1.02
N ASP A 20 -5.18 -15.65 -0.29
CA ASP A 20 -3.91 -16.15 -0.84
C ASP A 20 -2.83 -15.08 -0.92
N VAL A 21 -3.24 -13.83 -1.12
CA VAL A 21 -2.36 -12.66 -1.23
C VAL A 21 -3.02 -11.47 -0.54
N CYS A 22 -2.22 -10.70 0.20
CA CYS A 22 -2.66 -9.46 0.82
C CYS A 22 -2.07 -8.24 0.09
N ILE A 23 -2.84 -7.15 0.01
CA ILE A 23 -2.38 -5.90 -0.63
C ILE A 23 -2.42 -4.80 0.42
N LEU A 24 -1.26 -4.20 0.66
CA LEU A 24 -1.08 -3.04 1.52
C LEU A 24 -1.01 -1.81 0.64
N CYS A 25 -2.02 -0.96 0.70
CA CYS A 25 -2.07 0.27 -0.09
C CYS A 25 -1.86 1.52 0.77
N TYR A 26 -1.06 2.45 0.29
CA TYR A 26 -0.93 3.79 0.87
C TYR A 26 -1.17 4.86 -0.20
N ASP A 27 -1.38 6.08 0.26
CA ASP A 27 -1.59 7.25 -0.60
C ASP A 27 -0.29 8.06 -0.67
N MET A 28 0.22 8.31 -1.87
CA MET A 28 1.46 9.08 -2.06
C MET A 28 1.33 10.52 -1.59
N SER A 29 0.13 11.11 -1.61
CA SER A 29 -0.10 12.46 -1.11
C SER A 29 -0.20 12.53 0.41
N ASN A 30 -0.13 11.40 1.12
CA ASN A 30 -0.36 11.34 2.56
C ASN A 30 0.67 10.46 3.27
N GLU A 31 1.73 11.09 3.78
CA GLU A 31 2.79 10.46 4.57
C GLU A 31 2.25 9.68 5.80
N GLU A 32 1.19 10.16 6.45
CA GLU A 32 0.61 9.45 7.61
C GLU A 32 0.07 8.07 7.18
N SER A 33 -0.48 7.97 5.98
CA SER A 33 -0.96 6.68 5.44
C SER A 33 0.21 5.73 5.18
N PHE A 34 1.36 6.25 4.76
CA PHE A 34 2.58 5.49 4.54
C PHE A 34 3.17 4.97 5.86
N GLU A 35 3.28 5.81 6.88
CA GLU A 35 3.76 5.38 8.21
C GLU A 35 2.86 4.32 8.85
N ASN A 36 1.55 4.42 8.62
CA ASN A 36 0.58 3.47 9.14
C ASN A 36 0.74 2.06 8.58
N ILE A 37 1.39 1.89 7.42
CA ILE A 37 1.71 0.57 6.85
C ILE A 37 2.57 -0.23 7.84
N GLU A 38 3.68 0.35 8.29
CA GLU A 38 4.59 -0.33 9.23
C GLU A 38 4.00 -0.38 10.64
N LYS A 39 3.42 0.73 11.12
CA LYS A 39 2.96 0.86 12.51
C LYS A 39 1.75 -0.03 12.82
N LYS A 40 0.82 -0.17 11.87
CA LYS A 40 -0.49 -0.78 12.12
C LYS A 40 -0.77 -1.95 11.20
N TRP A 41 -0.77 -1.72 9.88
CA TRP A 41 -1.28 -2.71 8.92
C TRP A 41 -0.39 -3.95 8.82
N LEU A 42 0.93 -3.78 8.87
CA LEU A 42 1.88 -4.88 8.87
C LEU A 42 1.72 -5.78 10.11
N ASN A 43 1.56 -5.17 11.28
CA ASN A 43 1.34 -5.91 12.53
C ASN A 43 0.01 -6.66 12.52
N GLU A 44 -1.05 -6.03 12.01
CA GLU A 44 -2.35 -6.68 11.83
C GLU A 44 -2.24 -7.90 10.89
N LEU A 45 -1.58 -7.73 9.74
CA LEU A 45 -1.42 -8.77 8.73
C LEU A 45 -0.57 -9.93 9.27
N LYS A 46 0.52 -9.66 9.98
CA LYS A 46 1.35 -10.70 10.61
C LYS A 46 0.60 -11.46 11.71
N ASN A 47 -0.29 -10.81 12.44
CA ASN A 47 -1.11 -11.46 13.48
C ASN A 47 -2.16 -12.40 12.89
N TYR A 48 -2.74 -12.06 11.74
CA TYR A 48 -3.80 -12.88 11.12
C TYR A 48 -3.28 -13.88 10.09
N CYS A 49 -2.21 -13.56 9.36
CA CYS A 49 -1.71 -14.31 8.22
C CYS A 49 -0.17 -14.22 8.13
N PRO A 50 0.57 -14.86 9.05
CA PRO A 50 2.04 -14.74 9.11
C PRO A 50 2.77 -15.32 7.89
N GLU A 51 2.19 -16.31 7.21
CA GLU A 51 2.82 -17.02 6.10
C GLU A 51 2.41 -16.50 4.71
N ARG A 52 1.48 -15.53 4.63
CA ARG A 52 0.94 -15.09 3.34
C ARG A 52 1.76 -13.95 2.75
N PRO A 53 2.07 -13.99 1.44
CA PRO A 53 2.77 -12.90 0.79
C PRO A 53 1.91 -11.64 0.73
N TYR A 54 2.56 -10.48 0.78
CA TYR A 54 1.91 -9.19 0.63
C TYR A 54 2.62 -8.28 -0.36
N LEU A 55 1.81 -7.45 -1.02
CA LEU A 55 2.20 -6.48 -2.02
C LEU A 55 2.06 -5.08 -1.44
N LEU A 56 3.03 -4.20 -1.68
CA LEU A 56 2.93 -2.79 -1.31
C LEU A 56 2.49 -1.99 -2.54
N VAL A 57 1.41 -1.23 -2.42
CA VAL A 57 0.84 -0.44 -3.51
C VAL A 57 0.78 1.02 -3.11
N ALA A 58 1.40 1.87 -3.91
CA ALA A 58 1.28 3.31 -3.79
C ALA A 58 0.13 3.78 -4.68
N THR A 59 -0.79 4.56 -4.14
CA THR A 59 -1.96 5.09 -4.84
C THR A 59 -1.86 6.59 -5.02
N LYS A 60 -2.63 7.13 -5.98
CA LYS A 60 -2.70 8.56 -6.32
C LYS A 60 -1.38 9.15 -6.82
N TYR A 61 -0.65 8.39 -7.62
CA TYR A 61 0.58 8.86 -8.26
C TYR A 61 0.40 10.17 -9.04
N ASP A 62 -0.78 10.39 -9.62
CA ASP A 62 -1.16 11.61 -10.35
C ASP A 62 -1.06 12.89 -9.50
N LEU A 63 -1.29 12.78 -8.19
CA LEU A 63 -1.20 13.94 -7.30
C LEU A 63 0.25 14.34 -7.01
N CYS A 64 1.24 13.50 -7.33
CA CYS A 64 2.65 13.83 -7.10
C CYS A 64 3.09 15.10 -7.86
N ASP A 65 2.51 15.36 -9.04
CA ASP A 65 2.83 16.54 -9.86
C ASP A 65 1.97 17.78 -9.51
N GLU A 66 0.83 17.60 -8.83
CA GLU A 66 -0.14 18.68 -8.56
C GLU A 66 -0.05 19.25 -7.14
N LEU A 67 0.77 18.67 -6.27
CA LEU A 67 0.86 19.08 -4.86
C LEU A 67 1.93 20.15 -4.65
N ASP A 68 1.51 21.27 -4.03
CA ASP A 68 2.40 22.32 -3.53
C ASP A 68 3.36 21.75 -2.46
N ASP A 69 4.58 22.31 -2.38
CA ASP A 69 5.68 21.93 -1.47
C ASP A 69 5.28 21.78 0.03
N GLU A 70 4.12 22.30 0.44
CA GLU A 70 3.57 22.15 1.80
C GLU A 70 3.07 20.73 2.11
N GLN A 71 2.69 19.94 1.10
CA GLN A 71 2.31 18.54 1.30
C GLN A 71 3.48 17.63 0.95
N LYS A 72 4.04 16.98 1.98
CA LYS A 72 5.16 16.07 1.81
C LYS A 72 4.69 14.81 1.06
N VAL A 73 5.00 14.75 -0.22
CA VAL A 73 4.71 13.61 -1.09
C VAL A 73 5.71 12.51 -0.82
N VAL A 74 5.23 11.27 -0.69
CA VAL A 74 6.09 10.09 -0.54
C VAL A 74 6.67 9.74 -1.89
N MET A 75 8.01 9.77 -2.01
CA MET A 75 8.67 9.41 -3.26
C MET A 75 8.58 7.91 -3.53
N GLU A 76 8.63 7.53 -4.81
CA GLU A 76 8.66 6.12 -5.21
C GLU A 76 9.85 5.38 -4.58
N SER A 77 11.01 6.02 -4.47
CA SER A 77 12.20 5.45 -3.80
C SER A 77 11.93 5.07 -2.36
N GLU A 78 11.25 5.91 -1.59
CA GLU A 78 10.89 5.63 -0.20
C GLU A 78 9.93 4.43 -0.12
N GLY A 79 9.00 4.33 -1.06
CA GLY A 79 8.11 3.19 -1.22
C GLY A 79 8.84 1.87 -1.46
N VAL A 80 9.84 1.87 -2.34
CA VAL A 80 10.69 0.72 -2.63
C VAL A 80 11.53 0.33 -1.42
N GLU A 81 12.12 1.30 -0.72
CA GLU A 81 12.87 1.06 0.52
C GLU A 81 11.98 0.44 1.61
N LEU A 82 10.75 0.95 1.77
CA LEU A 82 9.79 0.37 2.71
C LEU A 82 9.43 -1.05 2.30
N ALA A 83 9.17 -1.32 1.02
CA ALA A 83 8.87 -2.66 0.52
C ALA A 83 10.00 -3.65 0.85
N GLN A 84 11.27 -3.25 0.67
CA GLN A 84 12.43 -4.05 1.05
C GLN A 84 12.49 -4.27 2.56
N LYS A 85 12.31 -3.20 3.34
CA LYS A 85 12.32 -3.24 4.81
C LYS A 85 11.27 -4.20 5.37
N ILE A 86 10.06 -4.19 4.81
CA ILE A 86 8.97 -5.07 5.23
C ILE A 86 9.03 -6.43 4.53
N SER A 87 9.95 -6.67 3.59
CA SER A 87 9.99 -7.89 2.77
C SER A 87 8.69 -8.16 2.01
N ALA A 88 8.08 -7.10 1.46
CA ALA A 88 6.97 -7.24 0.52
C ALA A 88 7.47 -7.86 -0.79
N TRP A 89 6.59 -8.57 -1.49
CA TRP A 89 6.95 -9.24 -2.74
C TRP A 89 7.34 -8.24 -3.84
N THR A 90 6.58 -7.15 -3.95
CA THR A 90 6.87 -6.06 -4.88
C THR A 90 6.21 -4.77 -4.41
N HIS A 91 6.72 -3.65 -4.93
CA HIS A 91 6.14 -2.31 -4.80
C HIS A 91 5.56 -1.91 -6.16
N ILE A 92 4.33 -1.39 -6.16
CA ILE A 92 3.63 -0.97 -7.38
C ILE A 92 3.05 0.43 -7.14
N SER A 93 3.39 1.40 -7.98
CA SER A 93 2.68 2.68 -8.07
C SER A 93 1.47 2.56 -8.99
N CYS A 94 0.37 3.22 -8.62
CA CYS A 94 -0.84 3.26 -9.43
C CYS A 94 -1.57 4.60 -9.26
N SER A 95 -2.02 5.17 -10.36
CA SER A 95 -3.02 6.24 -10.36
C SER A 95 -4.38 5.65 -10.71
N SER A 96 -5.42 5.98 -9.93
CA SER A 96 -6.79 5.58 -10.25
C SER A 96 -7.45 6.51 -11.28
N VAL A 97 -6.91 7.72 -11.46
CA VAL A 97 -7.43 8.75 -12.37
C VAL A 97 -6.79 8.63 -13.73
N THR A 98 -5.47 8.60 -13.74
CA THR A 98 -4.69 8.33 -14.92
C THR A 98 -4.56 6.82 -14.98
N MET A 99 -5.28 6.17 -15.89
CA MET A 99 -5.31 4.71 -16.07
C MET A 99 -3.97 4.17 -16.60
N VAL A 100 -2.86 4.61 -16.00
CA VAL A 100 -1.49 4.25 -16.31
C VAL A 100 -1.29 2.87 -15.70
N ARG A 101 -1.27 1.87 -16.58
CA ARG A 101 -0.59 0.60 -16.30
C ARG A 101 0.87 0.95 -16.06
N ASP A 102 1.25 1.10 -14.81
CA ASP A 102 2.66 1.21 -14.47
C ASP A 102 3.37 -0.04 -15.03
N ARG A 103 4.48 0.22 -15.69
CA ARG A 103 5.10 -0.75 -16.58
C ARG A 103 5.77 -1.79 -15.71
N TYR A 104 5.32 -3.04 -15.82
CA TYR A 104 6.18 -4.20 -15.56
C TYR A 104 7.33 -4.21 -16.58
N THR A 105 8.23 -3.23 -16.54
CA THR A 105 9.51 -3.29 -17.24
C THR A 105 10.54 -3.81 -16.26
N SER A 106 10.98 -5.04 -16.50
CA SER A 106 12.15 -5.69 -15.94
C SER A 106 11.95 -6.50 -14.66
N THR A 107 11.26 -7.62 -14.78
CA THR A 107 11.83 -8.86 -14.21
C THR A 107 11.88 -9.87 -15.34
N ALA A 108 13.05 -9.96 -15.97
CA ALA A 108 13.38 -11.09 -16.80
C ALA A 108 13.28 -12.35 -15.92
N ILE A 109 12.20 -13.10 -16.11
CA ILE A 109 12.17 -14.52 -15.80
C ILE A 109 12.63 -15.21 -17.08
N ILE A 110 13.95 -15.46 -17.20
CA ILE A 110 14.53 -16.71 -17.70
C ILE A 110 15.90 -16.87 -17.04
#